data_AF-L0FXW4-F1
#
_entry.id   AF-L0FXW4-F1
#
_cell.length_a   1.000
_cell.length_b   1.000
_cell.length_c   1.000
_cell.angle_alpha   90.00
_cell.angle_beta   90.00
_cell.angle_gamma   90.00
#
_symmetry.space_group_name_H-M   'P 1'
#
loop_
_entity.id
_entity.type
_entity.pdbx_description
1 polymer ?
#
loop_
_entity_poly.entity_id
_entity_poly.type
_entity_poly.pdbx_seq_one_letter_code
_entity_poly.pdbx_strand_id
1 'polypeptide(L)'
;MRTSLREIRELERFIQGISLPEERLLMEAKMQLDTSMPQKINRQKMAYQLVRDYGREKLREEIRNVEHELFEAPRHQGFRKRIVNLFKR
;
A
#
# COMPACT_ATOMS: atom_id res chain seq x y z
N MET A 1 -9.86 -26.82 3.21
CA MET A 1 -11.12 -26.14 2.83
C MET A 1 -10.80 -25.03 1.84
N ARG A 2 -11.22 -25.17 0.58
CA ARG A 2 -11.20 -24.03 -0.36
C ARG A 2 -12.29 -23.07 0.11
N THR A 3 -11.92 -21.97 0.76
CA THR A 3 -12.80 -20.79 0.81
C THR A 3 -13.24 -20.49 -0.63
N SER A 4 -14.53 -20.31 -0.86
CA SER A 4 -14.99 -20.09 -2.23
C SER A 4 -14.30 -18.83 -2.77
N LEU A 5 -13.79 -18.85 -4.01
CA LEU A 5 -13.14 -17.66 -4.63
C LEU A 5 -14.05 -16.43 -4.58
N ARG A 6 -15.36 -16.68 -4.54
CA ARG A 6 -16.40 -15.69 -4.32
C ARG A 6 -16.30 -15.02 -2.95
N GLU A 7 -16.14 -15.77 -1.86
CA GLU A 7 -15.96 -15.21 -0.51
C GLU A 7 -14.73 -14.33 -0.40
N ILE A 8 -13.61 -14.75 -1.01
CA ILE A 8 -12.39 -13.95 -1.04
C ILE A 8 -12.68 -12.63 -1.75
N ARG A 9 -13.27 -12.70 -2.95
CA ARG A 9 -13.61 -11.50 -3.73
C ARG A 9 -14.58 -10.57 -2.98
N GLU A 10 -15.61 -11.11 -2.33
CA GLU A 10 -16.56 -10.33 -1.52
C GLU A 10 -15.85 -9.63 -0.36
N LEU A 11 -14.96 -10.33 0.34
CA LEU A 11 -14.17 -9.78 1.44
C LEU A 11 -13.20 -8.70 0.96
N GLU A 12 -12.54 -8.90 -0.19
CA GLU A 12 -11.62 -7.91 -0.76
C GLU A 12 -12.36 -6.64 -1.20
N ARG A 13 -13.48 -6.78 -1.91
CA ARG A 13 -14.31 -5.62 -2.30
C ARG A 13 -14.84 -4.87 -1.09
N PHE A 14 -15.15 -5.57 0.00
CA PHE A 14 -15.58 -4.95 1.25
C PHE A 14 -14.45 -4.15 1.89
N ILE A 15 -13.25 -4.73 1.98
CA ILE A 15 -12.07 -4.05 2.55
C ILE A 15 -11.66 -2.82 1.72
N GLN A 16 -11.76 -2.91 0.40
CA GLN A 16 -11.41 -1.82 -0.53
C GLN A 16 -12.50 -0.74 -0.63
N GLY A 17 -13.68 -0.96 -0.05
CA GLY A 17 -14.79 0.00 -0.12
C GLY A 17 -15.48 0.09 -1.49
N ILE A 18 -15.34 -0.93 -2.34
CA ILE A 18 -15.89 -0.99 -3.72
C ILE A 18 -17.11 -1.94 -3.79
N SER A 19 -17.68 -2.26 -2.63
CA SER A 19 -18.89 -3.09 -2.54
C SER A 19 -20.13 -2.26 -2.80
N LEU A 20 -21.13 -2.86 -3.44
CA LEU A 20 -22.45 -2.25 -3.52
C LEU A 20 -23.09 -2.17 -2.11
N PRO A 21 -24.04 -1.24 -1.87
CA PRO A 21 -24.68 -1.11 -0.56
C PRO A 21 -25.30 -2.41 -0.03
N GLU A 22 -25.90 -3.22 -0.90
CA GLU A 22 -26.52 -4.50 -0.55
C GLU A 22 -25.47 -5.55 -0.15
N GLU A 23 -24.35 -5.59 -0.87
CA GLU A 23 -23.21 -6.49 -0.58
C GLU A 23 -22.57 -6.13 0.77
N ARG A 24 -22.48 -4.83 1.07
CA ARG A 24 -21.99 -4.33 2.34
C ARG A 24 -22.89 -4.75 3.49
N LEU A 25 -24.21 -4.55 3.37
CA LEU A 25 -25.17 -4.93 4.40
C LEU A 25 -25.16 -6.44 4.67
N LEU A 26 -25.05 -7.25 3.60
CA LEU A 26 -24.91 -8.70 3.72
C LEU A 26 -23.60 -9.10 4.42
N MET A 27 -22.50 -8.38 4.15
CA MET A 27 -21.23 -8.62 4.85
C MET A 27 -21.31 -8.25 6.33
N GLU A 28 -21.96 -7.14 6.68
CA GLU A 28 -22.17 -6.71 8.07
C GLU A 28 -23.01 -7.74 8.84
N ALA A 29 -24.07 -8.28 8.23
CA ALA A 29 -24.85 -9.38 8.80
C ALA A 29 -24.00 -10.66 8.98
N LYS A 30 -23.18 -11.03 7.98
CA LYS A 30 -22.25 -12.16 8.07
C LYS A 30 -21.25 -11.98 9.23
N MET A 31 -20.77 -10.77 9.47
CA MET A 31 -19.85 -10.48 10.58
C MET A 31 -20.49 -10.65 11.96
N GLN A 32 -21.81 -10.45 12.07
CA GLN A 32 -22.54 -10.70 13.32
C GLN A 32 -22.81 -12.20 13.55
N LEU A 33 -23.03 -12.95 12.46
CA LEU A 33 -23.36 -14.38 12.51
C LEU A 33 -22.12 -15.27 12.63
N ASP A 34 -21.01 -14.91 11.97
CA ASP A 34 -19.74 -15.64 11.99
C ASP A 34 -18.68 -14.85 12.78
N THR A 35 -18.43 -15.29 14.01
CA THR A 35 -17.43 -14.68 14.91
C THR A 35 -15.98 -14.78 14.37
N SER A 36 -15.72 -15.65 13.40
CA SER A 36 -14.41 -15.76 12.74
C SER A 36 -14.19 -14.72 11.65
N MET A 37 -15.27 -14.12 11.13
CA MET A 37 -15.22 -13.19 10.00
C MET A 37 -14.47 -11.88 10.32
N PRO A 38 -14.66 -11.24 11.49
CA PRO A 38 -13.86 -10.07 11.87
C PRO A 38 -12.35 -10.37 11.92
N GLN A 39 -11.97 -11.57 12.37
CA GLN A 39 -10.56 -11.97 12.41
C GLN A 39 -9.97 -12.13 11.01
N LYS A 40 -10.72 -12.70 10.06
CA LYS A 40 -10.32 -12.81 8.66
C LYS A 40 -10.10 -11.42 8.03
N ILE A 41 -11.03 -10.50 8.26
CA ILE A 41 -10.93 -9.11 7.78
C ILE A 41 -9.69 -8.41 8.36
N ASN A 42 -9.46 -8.53 9.67
CA ASN A 42 -8.31 -7.91 10.32
C ASN A 42 -6.98 -8.48 9.79
N ARG A 43 -6.87 -9.81 9.63
CA ARG A 43 -5.68 -10.43 9.05
C ARG A 43 -5.40 -9.94 7.64
N GLN A 44 -6.43 -9.82 6.80
CA GLN A 44 -6.29 -9.32 5.44
C GLN A 44 -5.84 -7.85 5.42
N LYS A 45 -6.42 -7.00 6.29
CA LYS A 45 -6.00 -5.60 6.44
C LYS A 45 -4.53 -5.49 6.88
N MET A 46 -4.10 -6.32 7.83
CA MET A 46 -2.70 -6.37 8.27
C MET A 46 -1.76 -6.81 7.14
N ALA A 47 -2.15 -7.81 6.34
CA ALA A 47 -1.36 -8.25 5.19
C ALA A 47 -1.18 -7.11 4.17
N TYR A 48 -2.26 -6.40 3.83
CA TYR A 48 -2.17 -5.23 2.95
C TYR A 48 -1.29 -4.12 3.52
N GLN A 49 -1.41 -3.86 4.83
CA GLN A 49 -0.57 -2.88 5.49
C GLN A 49 0.91 -3.26 5.40
N LEU A 50 1.26 -4.52 5.68
CA LEU A 50 2.64 -5.01 5.60
C LEU A 50 3.21 -4.86 4.18
N VAL A 51 2.46 -5.27 3.16
CA VAL A 51 2.89 -5.15 1.76
C VAL A 51 3.10 -3.69 1.38
N ARG A 52 2.18 -2.81 1.78
CA ARG A 52 2.27 -1.37 1.51
C ARG A 52 3.48 -0.76 2.20
N ASP A 53 3.68 -1.06 3.47
CA ASP A 53 4.73 -0.46 4.29
C ASP A 53 6.11 -0.92 3.81
N TYR A 54 6.26 -2.21 3.46
CA TYR A 54 7.46 -2.73 2.81
C TYR A 54 7.73 -2.08 1.45
N GLY A 55 6.71 -1.98 0.59
CA GLY A 55 6.85 -1.34 -0.71
C GLY A 55 7.25 0.15 -0.60
N ARG A 56 6.72 0.86 0.40
CA ARG A 56 7.11 2.25 0.69
C ARG A 56 8.56 2.36 1.12
N GLU A 57 9.06 1.43 1.94
CA GLU A 57 10.46 1.47 2.36
C GLU A 57 11.39 1.22 1.18
N LYS A 58 11.09 0.22 0.36
CA LYS A 58 11.86 -0.04 -0.86
C LYS A 58 11.88 1.17 -1.81
N LEU A 59 10.73 1.82 -2.01
CA LEU A 59 10.67 3.03 -2.84
C LEU A 59 11.51 4.18 -2.27
N ARG A 60 11.55 4.34 -0.94
CA ARG A 60 12.43 5.34 -0.29
C ARG A 60 13.89 5.02 -0.51
N GLU A 61 14.29 3.75 -0.42
CA GLU A 61 15.66 3.33 -0.72
C GLU A 61 16.04 3.64 -2.17
N GLU A 62 15.16 3.34 -3.12
CA GLU A 62 15.37 3.67 -4.54
C GLU A 62 15.53 5.18 -4.75
N ILE A 63 14.68 6.00 -4.14
CA ILE A 63 14.77 7.47 -4.21
C ILE A 63 16.09 7.98 -3.61
N ARG A 64 16.50 7.47 -2.45
CA ARG A 64 17.79 7.83 -1.81
C ARG A 64 18.98 7.46 -2.68
N ASN A 65 18.93 6.30 -3.34
CA ASN A 65 19.99 5.87 -4.24
C ASN A 65 20.10 6.80 -5.45
N VAL A 66 18.97 7.19 -6.04
CA VAL A 66 18.94 8.16 -7.15
C VAL A 66 19.44 9.54 -6.70
N GLU A 67 19.03 10.01 -5.53
CA GLU A 67 19.52 11.25 -4.93
C GLU A 67 21.04 11.21 -4.77
N HIS A 68 21.56 10.16 -4.14
CA HIS A 68 22.99 9.98 -3.93
C HIS A 68 23.76 9.96 -5.25
N GLU A 69 23.26 9.24 -6.25
CA GLU A 69 23.86 9.22 -7.59
C GLU A 69 23.91 10.63 -8.19
N LEU A 70 22.80 11.37 -8.20
CA LEU A 70 22.70 12.67 -8.85
C LEU A 70 23.49 13.78 -8.15
N PHE A 71 23.60 13.74 -6.82
CA PHE A 71 24.19 14.84 -6.04
C PHE A 71 25.59 14.53 -5.50
N GLU A 72 25.94 13.27 -5.24
CA GLU A 72 27.24 12.92 -4.65
C GLU A 72 28.24 12.35 -5.68
N ALA A 73 27.77 11.76 -6.80
CA ALA A 73 28.69 11.22 -7.79
C ALA A 73 29.50 12.32 -8.50
N PRO A 74 30.84 12.17 -8.63
CA PRO A 74 31.70 13.17 -9.28
C PRO A 74 31.25 13.53 -10.71
N ARG A 75 30.70 12.56 -11.45
CA ARG A 75 30.20 12.73 -12.83
C ARG A 75 29.04 13.73 -12.94
N HIS A 76 28.30 13.98 -11.86
CA HIS A 76 27.12 14.85 -11.84
C HIS A 76 27.37 16.19 -11.13
N GLN A 77 28.62 16.53 -10.77
CA GLN A 77 28.96 17.79 -10.08
C GLN A 77 28.46 19.05 -10.82
N GLY A 78 28.52 19.07 -12.15
CA GLY A 78 28.02 20.21 -12.94
C GLY A 78 26.51 20.40 -12.81
N PHE A 79 25.75 19.31 -12.78
CA PHE A 79 24.31 19.31 -12.56
C PHE A 79 23.96 19.79 -11.15
N ARG A 80 24.61 19.24 -10.11
CA ARG A 80 24.46 19.70 -8.72
C ARG A 80 24.71 21.20 -8.58
N LYS A 81 25.82 21.72 -9.13
CA LYS A 81 26.15 23.15 -9.07
C LYS A 81 25.07 24.02 -9.71
N ARG A 82 24.52 23.61 -10.87
CA ARG A 82 23.42 24.33 -11.53
C ARG A 82 22.17 24.39 -10.67
N ILE A 83 21.75 23.26 -10.10
CA ILE A 83 20.57 23.21 -9.23
C ILE A 83 20.77 24.08 -8.00
N VAL A 84 21.88 23.92 -7.26
CA VAL A 84 22.12 24.70 -6.04
C VAL A 84 22.13 26.21 -6.34
N ASN A 85 22.66 26.63 -7.49
CA ASN A 85 22.66 28.04 -7.88
C ASN A 85 21.25 28.61 -8.17
N LEU A 86 20.25 27.79 -8.50
CA LEU A 86 18.86 28.26 -8.66
C LEU A 86 18.25 28.73 -7.32
N PHE A 87 18.75 28.21 -6.20
CA PHE A 87 18.24 28.51 -4.86
C PHE A 87 19.10 29.51 -4.08
N LYS A 88 20.15 30.08 -4.69
CA LYS A 88 21.05 31.07 -4.06
C LYS A 88 20.54 32.52 -4.15
N ARG A 89 19.24 32.74 -3.99
CA ARG A 89 18.67 34.09 -3.81
C ARG A 89 18.34 34.34 -2.36
#